data_AF-A0A530BPN8-F1
#
_entry.id   AF-A0A530BPN8-F1
#
_cell.length_a   1.000
_cell.length_b   1.000
_cell.length_c   1.000
_cell.angle_alpha   90.00
_cell.angle_beta   90.00
_cell.angle_gamma   90.00
#
_symmetry.space_group_name_H-M   'P 1'
#
loop_
_entity.id
_entity.type
_entity.pdbx_description
1 polymer ?
#
loop_
_entity_poly.entity_id
_entity_poly.type
_entity_poly.pdbx_seq_one_letter_code
_entity_poly.pdbx_strand_id
1 'polypeptide(L)'
;MSNATLTYLFDPLCGWCYGATPMLDRLEKSGVVLELLPTGLFSGAGARPLDAGFAAHAWANDQRIERLSGQVFSQAYVDNVLNVRGTLLDSGAATLGIVAAGLDDPRLRLAALKAIQHARYVGGRDIVTVDGVAVVLTDAGMADAAGMLKAPTPKLLAAHHDLVS
;
A
#
# COMPACT_ATOMS: atom_id res chain seq x y z
N MET A 1 19.66 -24.61 6.95
CA MET A 1 18.80 -23.61 7.62
C MET A 1 17.46 -23.68 6.92
N SER A 2 16.37 -23.99 7.63
CA SER A 2 15.03 -23.87 7.08
C SER A 2 14.75 -22.40 6.77
N ASN A 3 14.55 -22.05 5.50
CA ASN A 3 14.03 -20.73 5.13
C ASN A 3 12.59 -20.67 5.65
N ALA A 4 12.39 -20.02 6.79
CA ALA A 4 11.05 -19.76 7.30
C ALA A 4 10.35 -18.82 6.32
N THR A 5 9.12 -19.18 5.93
CA THR A 5 8.24 -18.29 5.16
C THR A 5 7.30 -17.60 6.14
N LEU A 6 7.18 -16.28 6.01
CA LEU A 6 6.22 -15.46 6.76
C LEU A 6 5.23 -14.85 5.77
N THR A 7 3.96 -15.21 5.94
CA THR A 7 2.85 -14.59 5.22
C THR A 7 2.47 -13.28 5.91
N TYR A 8 2.55 -12.18 5.18
CA TYR A 8 2.20 -10.84 5.64
C TYR A 8 0.90 -10.39 4.97
N LEU A 9 -0.17 -10.38 5.77
CA LEU A 9 -1.47 -9.83 5.38
C LEU A 9 -1.43 -8.30 5.55
N PHE A 10 -1.81 -7.56 4.52
CA PHE A 10 -1.73 -6.10 4.56
C PHE A 10 -2.78 -5.38 3.73
N ASP A 11 -2.98 -4.10 4.01
CA ASP A 11 -3.65 -3.18 3.13
C ASP A 11 -2.78 -1.91 2.93
N PRO A 12 -2.61 -1.39 1.70
CA PRO A 12 -1.77 -0.22 1.44
C PRO A 12 -2.29 1.06 2.14
N LEU A 13 -3.59 1.16 2.43
CA LEU A 13 -4.20 2.28 3.15
C LEU A 13 -4.25 2.06 4.67
N CYS A 14 -3.78 0.92 5.18
CA CYS A 14 -3.71 0.68 6.63
C CYS A 14 -2.44 1.31 7.24
N GLY A 15 -2.62 2.27 8.15
CA GLY A 15 -1.50 2.93 8.84
C GLY A 15 -0.65 1.95 9.66
N TRP A 16 -1.25 0.93 10.28
CA TRP A 16 -0.49 -0.08 11.03
C TRP A 16 0.34 -0.99 10.11
N CYS A 17 -0.12 -1.24 8.88
CA CYS A 17 0.69 -1.94 7.89
C CYS A 17 1.91 -1.10 7.50
N TYR A 18 1.74 0.22 7.33
CA TYR A 18 2.87 1.13 7.10
C TYR A 18 3.86 1.14 8.27
N GLY A 19 3.35 1.22 9.51
CA GLY A 19 4.14 1.12 10.74
C GLY A 19 4.96 -0.18 10.87
N ALA A 20 4.49 -1.27 10.28
CA ALA A 20 5.17 -2.56 10.31
C ALA A 20 6.32 -2.68 9.29
N THR A 21 6.41 -1.80 8.29
CA THR A 21 7.41 -1.92 7.20
C THR A 21 8.87 -1.98 7.67
N PRO A 22 9.34 -1.28 8.73
CA PRO A 22 10.73 -1.44 9.19
C PRO A 22 11.02 -2.84 9.75
N MET A 23 10.03 -3.52 10.30
CA MET A 23 10.16 -4.91 10.75
C MET A 23 10.28 -5.85 9.56
N LEU A 24 9.50 -5.65 8.49
CA LEU A 24 9.60 -6.45 7.26
C LEU A 24 11.01 -6.36 6.67
N ASP A 25 11.61 -5.17 6.64
CA ASP A 25 12.99 -4.98 6.19
C ASP A 25 14.01 -5.79 7.02
N ARG A 26 13.79 -5.88 8.34
CA ARG A 26 14.66 -6.67 9.23
C ARG A 26 14.49 -8.17 8.99
N LEU A 27 13.26 -8.62 8.76
CA LEU A 27 12.95 -10.02 8.46
C LEU A 27 13.57 -10.44 7.12
N GLU A 28 13.41 -9.65 6.06
CA GLU A 28 14.01 -9.91 4.76
C GLU A 28 15.54 -9.99 4.86
N LYS A 29 16.18 -9.04 5.56
CA LYS A 29 17.64 -9.05 5.79
C LYS A 29 18.12 -10.25 6.61
N SER A 30 17.24 -10.86 7.42
CA SER A 30 17.54 -12.06 8.19
C SER A 30 17.40 -13.36 7.39
N GLY A 31 16.96 -13.28 6.13
CA GLY A 31 16.76 -14.43 5.24
C GLY A 31 15.38 -15.09 5.33
N VAL A 32 14.42 -14.46 6.03
CA VAL A 32 13.01 -14.91 6.03
C VAL A 32 12.39 -14.58 4.66
N VAL A 33 11.71 -15.56 4.06
CA VAL A 33 10.96 -15.34 2.83
C VAL A 33 9.63 -14.70 3.18
N LEU A 34 9.36 -13.52 2.63
CA LEU A 34 8.11 -12.81 2.84
C LEU A 34 7.12 -13.12 1.71
N GLU A 35 5.96 -13.64 2.08
CA GLU A 35 4.82 -13.80 1.17
C GLU A 35 3.81 -12.69 1.46
N LEU A 36 3.61 -11.79 0.49
CA LEU A 36 2.76 -10.62 0.67
C LEU A 36 1.37 -10.87 0.10
N LEU A 37 0.36 -10.79 0.96
CA LEU A 37 -1.05 -10.98 0.61
C LEU A 37 -1.86 -9.71 0.93
N PRO A 38 -2.28 -8.93 -0.08
CA PRO A 38 -3.16 -7.79 0.12
C PRO A 38 -4.55 -8.27 0.54
N THR A 39 -5.15 -7.68 1.58
CA THR A 39 -6.47 -8.10 2.10
C THR A 39 -7.65 -7.31 1.54
N GLY A 40 -7.39 -6.17 0.89
CA GLY A 40 -8.44 -5.28 0.40
C GLY A 40 -9.36 -4.75 1.51
N LEU A 41 -8.79 -4.43 2.67
CA LEU A 41 -9.51 -3.92 3.85
C LEU A 41 -10.40 -2.71 3.49
N PHE A 42 -9.93 -1.85 2.57
CA PHE A 42 -10.66 -0.69 2.10
C PHE A 42 -11.13 -0.82 0.64
N SER A 43 -11.28 -2.04 0.11
CA SER A 43 -11.73 -2.26 -1.27
C SER A 43 -13.20 -2.69 -1.33
N GLY A 44 -13.91 -2.34 -2.40
CA GLY A 44 -15.29 -2.79 -2.63
C GLY A 44 -16.23 -2.37 -1.50
N ALA A 45 -16.83 -3.35 -0.79
CA ALA A 45 -17.71 -3.05 0.35
C ALA A 45 -16.98 -2.42 1.56
N GLY A 46 -15.65 -2.58 1.65
CA GLY A 46 -14.81 -1.93 2.66
C GLY A 46 -14.42 -0.49 2.31
N ALA A 47 -14.60 -0.08 1.05
CA ALA A 47 -14.30 1.28 0.63
C ALA A 47 -15.23 2.27 1.31
N ARG A 48 -14.69 3.42 1.73
CA ARG A 48 -15.47 4.40 2.51
C ARG A 48 -14.99 5.84 2.33
N PRO A 49 -15.89 6.82 2.46
CA PRO A 49 -15.48 8.22 2.37
C PRO A 49 -14.57 8.57 3.55
N LEU A 50 -13.54 9.37 3.27
CA LEU A 50 -12.76 10.07 4.27
C LEU A 50 -13.55 11.28 4.77
N ASP A 51 -14.46 11.00 5.71
CA ASP A 51 -15.18 12.05 6.46
C ASP A 51 -14.33 12.57 7.62
N ALA A 52 -14.82 13.62 8.30
CA ALA A 52 -14.10 14.25 9.39
C ALA A 52 -13.85 13.32 10.60
N GLY A 53 -14.79 12.40 10.88
CA GLY A 53 -14.67 11.47 11.99
C GLY A 53 -13.61 10.41 11.71
N PHE A 54 -13.63 9.84 10.50
CA PHE A 54 -12.63 8.88 10.07
C PHE A 54 -11.24 9.52 9.94
N ALA A 55 -11.13 10.73 9.41
CA ALA A 55 -9.87 11.47 9.33
C ALA A 55 -9.25 11.72 10.72
N ALA A 56 -10.06 12.15 11.69
CA ALA A 56 -9.60 12.35 13.07
C ALA A 56 -9.17 11.02 13.72
N HIS A 57 -9.92 9.94 13.48
CA HIS A 57 -9.55 8.61 13.97
C HIS A 57 -8.25 8.09 13.35
N ALA A 58 -8.09 8.22 12.03
CA ALA A 58 -6.87 7.87 11.31
C ALA A 58 -5.68 8.65 11.88
N TRP A 59 -5.80 9.98 12.01
CA TRP A 59 -4.73 10.82 12.55
C TRP A 59 -4.31 10.46 13.98
N ALA A 60 -5.27 10.09 14.83
CA ALA A 60 -4.96 9.63 16.19
C ALA A 60 -4.16 8.32 16.19
N ASN A 61 -4.49 7.40 15.27
CA ASN A 61 -3.72 6.17 15.08
C ASN A 61 -2.34 6.46 14.48
N ASP A 62 -2.24 7.33 13.48
CA ASP A 62 -1.00 7.68 12.79
C ASP A 62 0.05 8.23 13.76
N GLN A 63 -0.35 9.17 14.63
CA GLN A 63 0.52 9.69 15.69
C GLN A 63 0.98 8.59 16.66
N ARG A 64 0.14 7.60 16.95
CA ARG A 64 0.53 6.45 17.79
C ARG A 64 1.49 5.53 17.05
N ILE A 65 1.26 5.29 15.76
CA ILE A 65 2.13 4.49 14.90
C ILE A 65 3.52 5.13 14.81
N GLU A 66 3.60 6.44 14.58
CA GLU A 66 4.86 7.20 14.54
C GLU A 66 5.67 7.00 15.83
N ARG A 67 5.04 7.18 17.00
CA ARG A 67 5.71 6.99 18.30
C ARG A 67 6.24 5.56 18.51
N LEU A 68 5.55 4.54 18.00
CA LEU A 68 5.90 3.14 18.23
C LEU A 68 6.88 2.57 17.20
N SER A 69 6.79 3.02 15.95
CA SER A 69 7.54 2.45 14.82
C SER A 69 8.67 3.35 14.32
N GLY A 70 8.61 4.65 14.62
CA GLY A 70 9.47 5.67 14.03
C GLY A 70 9.14 6.00 12.57
N GLN A 71 8.05 5.46 12.01
CA GLN A 71 7.59 5.84 10.68
C GLN A 71 7.03 7.27 10.67
N VAL A 72 7.27 7.99 9.57
CA VAL A 72 6.97 9.41 9.45
C VAL A 72 5.58 9.61 8.86
N PHE A 73 4.81 10.52 9.45
CA PHE A 73 3.59 11.06 8.85
C PHE A 73 3.78 12.55 8.65
N SER A 74 3.85 12.98 7.39
CA SER A 74 4.25 14.36 7.08
C SER A 74 3.08 15.35 7.13
N GLN A 75 3.41 16.63 7.19
CA GLN A 75 2.41 17.69 7.00
C GLN A 75 1.75 17.61 5.61
N ALA A 76 2.48 17.21 4.56
CA ALA A 76 1.90 17.02 3.24
C ALA A 76 0.82 15.93 3.22
N TYR A 77 1.00 14.86 3.99
CA TYR A 77 -0.05 13.84 4.19
C TYR A 77 -1.27 14.42 4.91
N VAL A 78 -1.06 15.19 5.97
CA VAL A 78 -2.17 15.84 6.70
C VAL A 78 -2.96 16.76 5.76
N ASP A 79 -2.27 17.63 5.02
CA ASP A 79 -2.90 18.66 4.19
C ASP A 79 -3.54 18.10 2.92
N ASN A 80 -2.84 17.22 2.22
CA ASN A 80 -3.24 16.76 0.89
C ASN A 80 -3.99 15.43 0.90
N VAL A 81 -4.04 14.73 2.04
CA VAL A 81 -4.76 13.46 2.16
C VAL A 81 -5.82 13.55 3.25
N LEU A 82 -5.44 13.77 4.51
CA LEU A 82 -6.40 13.75 5.62
C LEU A 82 -7.43 14.89 5.56
N ASN A 83 -6.99 16.07 5.13
CA ASN A 83 -7.85 17.25 5.04
C ASN A 83 -8.65 17.35 3.73
N VAL A 84 -8.39 16.47 2.75
CA VAL A 84 -9.14 16.41 1.48
C VAL A 84 -10.41 15.58 1.67
N ARG A 85 -11.43 16.25 2.18
CA ARG A 85 -12.73 15.65 2.52
C ARG A 85 -13.44 15.07 1.31
N GLY A 86 -14.16 13.97 1.53
CA GLY A 86 -14.96 13.32 0.50
C GLY A 86 -14.16 12.43 -0.45
N THR A 87 -12.83 12.35 -0.30
CA THR A 87 -12.01 11.34 -0.97
C THR A 87 -12.54 9.95 -0.60
N LEU A 88 -12.87 9.13 -1.60
CA LEU A 88 -13.19 7.74 -1.37
C LEU A 88 -11.89 6.98 -1.07
N LEU A 89 -11.78 6.43 0.14
CA LEU A 89 -10.70 5.51 0.49
C LEU A 89 -11.02 4.16 -0.12
N ASP A 90 -10.43 3.93 -1.29
CA ASP A 90 -10.46 2.65 -1.98
C ASP A 90 -9.02 2.15 -2.21
N SER A 91 -8.70 0.98 -1.66
CA SER A 91 -7.39 0.33 -1.81
C SER A 91 -7.24 -0.44 -3.13
N GLY A 92 -8.29 -0.53 -3.95
CA GLY A 92 -8.32 -1.33 -5.18
C GLY A 92 -7.20 -0.98 -6.16
N ALA A 93 -6.99 0.29 -6.46
CA ALA A 93 -5.92 0.73 -7.36
C ALA A 93 -4.52 0.39 -6.82
N ALA A 94 -4.29 0.64 -5.52
CA ALA A 94 -3.01 0.36 -4.88
C ALA A 94 -2.71 -1.15 -4.80
N THR A 95 -3.70 -1.96 -4.42
CA THR A 95 -3.54 -3.43 -4.38
C THR A 95 -3.28 -4.01 -5.76
N LEU A 96 -4.00 -3.56 -6.79
CA LEU A 96 -3.77 -3.98 -8.18
C LEU A 96 -2.38 -3.57 -8.66
N GLY A 97 -1.92 -2.36 -8.34
CA GLY A 97 -0.57 -1.89 -8.67
C GLY A 97 0.53 -2.72 -8.00
N ILE A 98 0.33 -3.13 -6.74
CA ILE A 98 1.28 -4.01 -6.02
C ILE A 98 1.31 -5.40 -6.65
N VAL A 99 0.15 -5.96 -7.02
CA VAL A 99 0.09 -7.25 -7.72
C VAL A 99 0.75 -7.15 -9.09
N ALA A 100 0.54 -6.06 -9.82
CA ALA A 100 1.19 -5.81 -11.11
C ALA A 100 2.72 -5.78 -10.98
N ALA A 101 3.25 -5.08 -9.97
CA ALA A 101 4.69 -5.03 -9.72
C ALA A 101 5.28 -6.42 -9.43
N GLY A 102 4.51 -7.29 -8.77
CA GLY A 102 4.90 -8.65 -8.45
C GLY A 102 4.31 -9.73 -9.34
N LEU A 103 3.91 -9.40 -10.57
CA LEU A 103 3.25 -10.36 -11.46
C LEU A 103 4.24 -11.41 -11.96
N ASP A 104 5.45 -10.98 -12.33
CA ASP A 104 6.51 -11.86 -12.83
C ASP A 104 7.57 -12.18 -11.76
N ASP A 105 7.75 -11.31 -10.75
CA ASP A 105 8.60 -11.55 -9.58
C ASP A 105 7.89 -11.10 -8.28
N PRO A 106 7.30 -12.02 -7.48
CA PRO A 106 6.60 -11.69 -6.24
C PRO A 106 7.43 -10.89 -5.22
N ARG A 107 8.76 -10.93 -5.29
CA ARG A 107 9.65 -10.18 -4.38
C ARG A 107 9.53 -8.66 -4.56
N LEU A 108 9.10 -8.20 -5.73
CA LEU A 108 8.92 -6.77 -6.02
C LEU A 108 7.69 -6.16 -5.31
N ARG A 109 6.77 -6.99 -4.79
CA ARG A 109 5.56 -6.51 -4.09
C ARG A 109 5.89 -5.69 -2.86
N LEU A 110 6.93 -6.06 -2.11
CA LEU A 110 7.32 -5.33 -0.90
C LEU A 110 7.86 -3.94 -1.26
N ALA A 111 8.70 -3.86 -2.30
CA ALA A 111 9.19 -2.59 -2.80
C ALA A 111 8.04 -1.69 -3.28
N ALA A 112 7.06 -2.25 -4.01
CA ALA A 112 5.89 -1.51 -4.46
C ALA A 112 5.02 -1.01 -3.30
N LEU A 113 4.75 -1.87 -2.31
CA LEU A 113 4.01 -1.51 -1.09
C LEU A 113 4.70 -0.34 -0.36
N LYS A 114 6.01 -0.43 -0.15
CA LYS A 114 6.79 0.61 0.53
C LYS A 114 6.76 1.93 -0.24
N ALA A 115 6.92 1.90 -1.56
CA ALA A 115 6.86 3.09 -2.40
C ALA A 115 5.47 3.76 -2.33
N ILE A 116 4.40 2.98 -2.43
CA ILE A 116 3.01 3.45 -2.34
C ILE A 116 2.70 4.05 -0.97
N GLN A 117 3.07 3.35 0.12
CA GLN A 117 2.84 3.86 1.47
C GLN A 117 3.67 5.13 1.75
N HIS A 118 4.94 5.17 1.34
CA HIS A 118 5.76 6.37 1.48
C HIS A 118 5.19 7.54 0.68
N ALA A 119 4.74 7.30 -0.56
CA ALA A 119 4.10 8.34 -1.37
C ALA A 119 2.86 8.93 -0.69
N ARG A 120 2.05 8.11 0.00
CA ARG A 120 0.90 8.58 0.77
C ARG A 120 1.31 9.29 2.05
N TYR A 121 1.93 8.58 2.99
CA TYR A 121 2.10 9.03 4.37
C TYR A 121 3.21 10.08 4.53
N VAL A 122 4.18 10.11 3.61
CA VAL A 122 5.24 11.12 3.59
C VAL A 122 5.05 12.10 2.44
N GLY A 123 4.73 11.62 1.25
CA GLY A 123 4.56 12.47 0.07
C GLY A 123 3.23 13.21 0.00
N GLY A 124 2.21 12.81 0.76
CA GLY A 124 0.85 13.34 0.63
C GLY A 124 0.24 13.12 -0.76
N ARG A 125 0.64 12.03 -1.44
CA ARG A 125 0.25 11.74 -2.81
C ARG A 125 -0.97 10.83 -2.88
N ASP A 126 -1.71 10.95 -3.97
CA ASP A 126 -2.82 10.08 -4.30
C ASP A 126 -2.36 8.65 -4.58
N ILE A 127 -2.94 7.70 -3.86
CA ILE A 127 -2.78 6.26 -4.08
C ILE A 127 -4.12 5.52 -4.13
N VAL A 128 -5.24 6.26 -4.22
CA VAL A 128 -6.58 5.67 -4.33
C VAL A 128 -7.08 5.64 -5.77
N THR A 129 -6.46 6.42 -6.67
CA THR A 129 -6.74 6.36 -8.11
C THR A 129 -5.68 5.56 -8.87
N VAL A 130 -6.11 5.00 -10.01
CA VAL A 130 -5.21 4.30 -10.97
C VAL A 130 -4.07 5.21 -11.42
N ASP A 131 -4.36 6.46 -11.78
CA ASP A 131 -3.33 7.39 -12.24
C ASP A 131 -2.36 7.78 -11.13
N GLY A 132 -2.85 8.05 -9.92
CA GLY A 132 -1.99 8.36 -8.76
C GLY A 132 -1.00 7.24 -8.47
N VAL A 133 -1.49 6.00 -8.37
CA VAL A 133 -0.65 4.83 -8.12
C VAL A 133 0.33 4.59 -9.28
N ALA A 134 -0.09 4.74 -10.53
CA ALA A 134 0.79 4.55 -11.69
C ALA A 134 1.94 5.56 -11.72
N VAL A 135 1.70 6.83 -11.36
CA VAL A 135 2.80 7.81 -11.24
C VAL A 135 3.76 7.41 -10.12
N VAL A 136 3.25 6.98 -8.97
CA VAL A 136 4.11 6.52 -7.85
C VAL A 136 4.97 5.32 -8.25
N LEU A 137 4.40 4.33 -8.93
CA LEU A 137 5.14 3.16 -9.42
C LEU A 137 6.20 3.56 -10.46
N THR A 138 5.88 4.49 -11.35
CA THR A 138 6.84 5.01 -12.34
C THR A 138 8.02 5.68 -11.65
N ASP A 139 7.77 6.56 -10.68
CA ASP A 139 8.82 7.25 -9.91
C ASP A 139 9.69 6.26 -9.11
N ALA A 140 9.13 5.13 -8.72
CA ALA A 140 9.83 4.04 -8.04
C ALA A 140 10.61 3.10 -9.00
N GLY A 141 10.65 3.41 -10.30
CA GLY A 141 11.34 2.59 -11.31
C GLY A 141 10.55 1.37 -11.78
N MET A 142 9.25 1.29 -11.48
CA MET A 142 8.35 0.20 -11.84
C MET A 142 7.39 0.61 -12.98
N ALA A 143 7.94 1.22 -14.04
CA ALA A 143 7.15 1.74 -15.16
C ALA A 143 6.30 0.66 -15.86
N ASP A 144 6.80 -0.58 -15.95
CA ASP A 144 6.04 -1.70 -16.53
C ASP A 144 4.79 -2.01 -15.70
N ALA A 145 4.92 -2.04 -14.37
CA ALA A 145 3.80 -2.23 -13.45
C ALA A 145 2.78 -1.09 -13.53
N ALA A 146 3.26 0.15 -13.67
CA ALA A 146 2.42 1.32 -13.90
C ALA A 146 1.63 1.20 -15.22
N GLY A 147 2.27 0.72 -16.29
CA GLY A 147 1.62 0.45 -17.57
C GLY A 147 0.54 -0.63 -17.46
N MET A 148 0.85 -1.74 -16.78
CA MET A 148 -0.12 -2.81 -16.52
C MET A 148 -1.31 -2.34 -15.67
N LEU A 149 -1.07 -1.48 -14.68
CA LEU A 149 -2.14 -0.91 -13.86
C LEU A 149 -3.09 -0.02 -14.69
N LYS A 150 -2.56 0.77 -15.64
CA LYS A 150 -3.37 1.62 -16.52
C LYS A 150 -4.13 0.84 -17.59
N ALA A 151 -3.61 -0.31 -18.00
CA ALA A 151 -4.25 -1.21 -18.96
C ALA A 151 -4.22 -2.67 -18.45
N PRO A 152 -5.06 -3.03 -17.44
CA PRO A 152 -5.00 -4.35 -16.82
C PRO A 152 -5.32 -5.47 -17.81
N THR A 153 -4.42 -6.45 -17.85
CA THR A 153 -4.65 -7.67 -18.64
C THR A 153 -5.54 -8.67 -17.87
N PRO A 154 -6.23 -9.60 -18.55
CA PRO A 154 -6.96 -10.67 -17.87
C PRO A 154 -6.08 -11.49 -16.91
N LYS A 155 -4.80 -11.71 -17.26
CA LYS A 155 -3.81 -12.37 -16.38
C LYS A 155 -3.63 -11.60 -15.07
N LEU A 156 -3.47 -10.28 -15.15
CA LEU A 156 -3.31 -9.43 -13.96
C LEU A 156 -4.57 -9.43 -13.10
N LEU A 157 -5.75 -9.29 -13.72
CA LEU A 157 -7.02 -9.27 -12.99
C LEU A 157 -7.29 -10.60 -12.27
N ALA A 158 -6.99 -11.73 -12.91
CA ALA A 158 -7.09 -13.05 -12.28
C ALA A 158 -6.11 -13.18 -11.10
N ALA A 159 -4.84 -12.79 -11.30
CA ALA A 159 -3.84 -12.83 -10.23
C ALA A 159 -4.19 -11.91 -9.04
N HIS A 160 -4.80 -10.75 -9.30
CA HIS A 160 -5.26 -9.84 -8.26
C HIS A 160 -6.43 -10.42 -7.48
N HIS A 161 -7.41 -10.99 -8.18
CA HIS A 161 -8.52 -11.70 -7.55
C HIS A 161 -8.00 -12.82 -6.63
N ASP A 162 -7.13 -13.70 -7.13
CA ASP A 162 -6.62 -14.86 -6.39
C ASP A 162 -5.78 -14.50 -5.15
N LEU A 163 -5.18 -13.30 -5.11
CA LEU A 163 -4.37 -12.83 -3.99
C LEU A 163 -5.14 -12.01 -2.94
N VAL A 164 -6.29 -11.45 -3.31
CA VAL A 164 -7.10 -10.57 -2.45
C VAL A 164 -8.31 -11.30 -1.86
N SER A 165 -8.72 -12.45 -2.42
CA SER A 165 -9.90 -13.21 -2.00
C SER A 165 -9.63 -14.29 -0.96
#